data_AF-A0A194VD18-F1
#
_entry.id   AF-A0A194VD18-F1
#
_cell.length_a   1.000
_cell.length_b   1.000
_cell.length_c   1.000
_cell.angle_alpha   90.00
_cell.angle_beta   90.00
_cell.angle_gamma   90.00
#
_symmetry.space_group_name_H-M   'P 1'
#
loop_
_entity.id
_entity.type
_entity.pdbx_description
1 polymer ?
#
loop_
_entity_poly.entity_id
_entity_poly.type
_entity_poly.pdbx_seq_one_letter_code
_entity_poly.pdbx_strand_id
1 'polypeptide(L)'
;MKFKGKGSTWQREDFEKILAGFEGVADFPASIFPEELVNAYPEAAIILSIRPEDAWVRSMMSTLWHAYTNMPPNESSPKPSLATTFHTLCWGNDFPANGREYFRKHNGTVRDLGKDRKRKFLEWDVKDGWAPLCAFLDVPVPNVAFPRHDDWLPYKQSVEKQTGSSS
;
A
#
# COMPACT_ATOMS: atom_id res chain seq x y z
N MET A 1 7.29 15.71 -8.61
CA MET A 1 6.33 16.62 -7.97
C MET A 1 6.40 16.53 -6.45
N LYS A 2 6.47 15.35 -5.79
CA LYS A 2 7.07 15.21 -4.43
C LYS A 2 8.54 14.78 -4.50
N PHE A 3 8.81 13.70 -5.23
CA PHE A 3 10.13 13.04 -5.29
C PHE A 3 11.08 13.55 -6.38
N LYS A 4 10.80 14.72 -6.97
CA LYS A 4 11.67 15.36 -7.98
C LYS A 4 12.25 16.71 -7.50
N GLY A 5 12.18 17.00 -6.20
CA GLY A 5 12.75 18.23 -5.60
C GLY A 5 12.16 19.55 -6.11
N LYS A 6 11.09 19.51 -6.91
CA LYS A 6 10.37 20.66 -7.47
C LYS A 6 8.87 20.41 -7.33
N GLY A 7 8.27 21.05 -6.34
CA GLY A 7 6.82 21.03 -6.07
C GLY A 7 6.52 21.24 -4.60
N SER A 8 5.55 22.10 -4.31
CA SER A 8 4.92 22.19 -2.99
C SER A 8 4.40 20.82 -2.56
N THR A 9 4.35 20.57 -1.24
CA THR A 9 3.59 19.46 -0.66
C THR A 9 2.18 19.46 -1.26
N TRP A 10 1.68 18.28 -1.63
CA TRP A 10 0.32 18.13 -2.19
C TRP A 10 -0.70 18.69 -1.21
N GLN A 11 -1.66 19.46 -1.73
CA GLN A 11 -2.75 20.03 -0.94
C GLN A 11 -4.06 19.29 -1.22
N ARG A 12 -5.10 19.57 -0.43
CA ARG A 12 -6.44 18.98 -0.60
C ARG A 12 -6.94 19.12 -2.03
N GLU A 13 -6.78 20.29 -2.65
CA GLU A 13 -7.27 20.56 -4.00
C GLU A 13 -6.57 19.70 -5.08
N ASP A 14 -5.34 19.24 -4.82
CA ASP A 14 -4.64 18.32 -5.74
C ASP A 14 -5.16 16.90 -5.59
N PHE A 15 -5.47 16.47 -4.36
CA PHE A 15 -6.09 15.18 -4.10
C PHE A 15 -7.53 15.12 -4.61
N GLU A 16 -8.32 16.18 -4.46
CA GLU A 16 -9.71 16.24 -4.95
C GLU A 16 -9.83 16.00 -6.46
N LYS A 17 -8.81 16.35 -7.26
CA LYS A 17 -8.80 16.05 -8.70
C LYS A 17 -8.87 14.54 -9.00
N ILE A 18 -8.53 13.69 -8.03
CA ILE A 18 -8.40 12.24 -8.18
C ILE A 18 -9.35 11.50 -7.23
N LEU A 19 -9.51 12.00 -6.01
CA LEU A 19 -10.23 11.35 -4.91
C LEU A 19 -11.66 11.86 -4.71
N ALA A 20 -12.12 12.86 -5.49
CA ALA A 20 -13.48 13.36 -5.38
C ALA A 20 -14.52 12.22 -5.53
N GLY A 21 -15.42 12.11 -4.54
CA GLY A 21 -16.46 11.09 -4.50
C GLY A 21 -16.05 9.75 -3.87
N PHE A 22 -14.80 9.60 -3.42
CA PHE A 22 -14.36 8.44 -2.65
C PHE A 22 -14.35 8.74 -1.15
N GLU A 23 -14.82 7.78 -0.34
CA GLU A 23 -14.87 7.92 1.13
C GLU A 23 -13.64 7.31 1.83
N GLY A 24 -12.75 6.67 1.06
CA GLY A 24 -11.54 6.04 1.56
C GLY A 24 -10.55 5.75 0.44
N VAL A 25 -9.28 5.69 0.80
CA VAL A 25 -8.19 5.39 -0.13
C VAL A 25 -7.20 4.43 0.51
N ALA A 26 -6.72 3.48 -0.27
CA ALA A 26 -5.74 2.48 0.15
C ALA A 26 -4.79 2.15 -1.00
N ASP A 27 -3.74 1.40 -0.68
CA ASP A 27 -2.73 0.90 -1.64
C ASP A 27 -1.94 2.01 -2.38
N PHE A 28 -1.03 1.61 -3.25
CA PHE A 28 -0.27 2.49 -4.11
C PHE A 28 -1.17 3.09 -5.21
N PRO A 29 -1.09 4.40 -5.50
CA PRO A 29 -0.08 5.37 -5.05
C PRO A 29 -0.37 6.10 -3.74
N ALA A 30 -1.54 5.95 -3.13
CA ALA A 30 -1.90 6.74 -1.94
C ALA A 30 -0.99 6.48 -0.74
N SER A 31 -0.57 5.23 -0.55
CA SER A 31 0.28 4.81 0.56
C SER A 31 1.65 5.51 0.64
N ILE A 32 2.13 6.14 -0.43
CA ILE A 32 3.40 6.92 -0.41
C ILE A 32 3.22 8.40 -0.04
N PHE A 33 1.98 8.83 0.26
CA PHE A 33 1.62 10.19 0.69
C PHE A 33 0.94 10.24 2.08
N PRO A 34 1.42 9.52 3.11
CA PRO A 34 0.70 9.47 4.38
C PRO A 34 0.60 10.84 5.06
N GLU A 35 1.69 11.61 5.08
CA GLU A 35 1.71 12.94 5.71
C GLU A 35 0.84 13.94 4.94
N GLU A 36 0.91 13.96 3.62
CA GLU A 36 0.11 14.87 2.80
C GLU A 36 -1.38 14.55 2.88
N LEU A 37 -1.77 13.27 2.88
CA LEU A 37 -3.17 12.87 3.03
C LEU A 37 -3.71 13.25 4.41
N VAL A 38 -2.93 13.01 5.47
CA VAL A 38 -3.33 13.39 6.84
C VAL A 38 -3.48 14.90 6.97
N ASN A 39 -2.57 15.68 6.40
CA ASN A 39 -2.65 17.14 6.42
C ASN A 39 -3.78 17.69 5.54
N ALA A 40 -4.03 17.07 4.38
CA ALA A 40 -5.10 17.45 3.47
C ALA A 40 -6.49 17.14 4.04
N TYR A 41 -6.63 16.04 4.81
CA TYR A 41 -7.90 15.59 5.37
C TYR A 41 -7.81 15.47 6.90
N PRO A 42 -7.72 16.57 7.67
CA PRO A 42 -7.64 16.58 9.14
C PRO A 42 -8.71 15.72 9.83
N GLU A 43 -9.89 15.63 9.23
CA GLU A 43 -11.06 14.90 9.73
C GLU A 43 -11.05 13.40 9.47
N ALA A 44 -10.25 12.91 8.51
CA ALA A 44 -10.28 11.53 8.09
C ALA A 44 -9.73 10.58 9.17
N ALA A 45 -10.32 9.40 9.31
CA ALA A 45 -9.75 8.34 10.13
C ALA A 45 -8.55 7.70 9.43
N ILE A 46 -7.59 7.18 10.20
CA ILE A 46 -6.46 6.39 9.68
C ILE A 46 -6.64 4.94 10.10
N ILE A 47 -6.54 4.03 9.15
CA ILE A 47 -6.47 2.59 9.39
C ILE A 47 -5.12 2.09 8.91
N LEU A 48 -4.28 1.63 9.84
CA LEU A 48 -3.02 0.95 9.53
C LEU A 48 -3.24 -0.55 9.55
N SER A 49 -3.28 -1.17 8.37
CA SER A 49 -3.30 -2.63 8.25
C SER A 49 -1.93 -3.21 8.61
N ILE A 50 -1.89 -4.15 9.56
CA ILE A 50 -0.65 -4.76 10.02
C ILE A 50 -0.61 -6.26 9.73
N ARG A 51 0.61 -6.76 9.57
CA ARG A 51 0.93 -8.19 9.48
C ARG A 51 2.38 -8.43 9.89
N PRO A 52 2.79 -9.67 10.20
CA PRO A 52 4.19 -9.98 10.49
C PRO A 52 5.11 -9.59 9.34
N GLU A 53 6.23 -8.93 9.64
CA GLU A 53 7.19 -8.44 8.64
C GLU A 53 7.68 -9.55 7.72
N ASP A 54 8.03 -10.73 8.26
CA ASP A 54 8.51 -11.85 7.45
C ASP A 54 7.45 -12.40 6.50
N ALA A 55 6.18 -12.40 6.92
CA ALA A 55 5.08 -12.74 6.02
C ALA A 55 4.95 -11.69 4.91
N TRP A 56 5.19 -10.42 5.24
CA TRP A 56 5.19 -9.36 4.25
C TRP A 56 6.31 -9.47 3.22
N VAL A 57 7.54 -9.70 3.68
CA VAL A 57 8.70 -9.87 2.80
C VAL A 57 8.53 -11.07 1.88
N ARG A 58 8.12 -12.24 2.41
CA ARG A 58 7.87 -13.43 1.58
C ARG A 58 6.83 -13.17 0.50
N SER A 59 5.73 -12.50 0.86
CA SER A 59 4.68 -12.11 -0.08
C SER A 59 5.25 -11.23 -1.19
N MET A 60 5.92 -10.11 -0.84
CA MET A 60 6.52 -9.18 -1.82
C MET A 60 7.52 -9.88 -2.75
N MET A 61 8.39 -10.73 -2.19
CA MET A 61 9.38 -11.50 -2.96
C MET A 61 8.72 -12.44 -3.97
N SER A 62 7.59 -13.05 -3.63
CA SER A 62 6.85 -13.96 -4.51
C SER A 62 5.90 -13.28 -5.50
N THR A 63 5.67 -11.97 -5.35
CA THR A 63 4.68 -11.22 -6.12
C THR A 63 5.28 -10.00 -6.79
N LEU A 64 5.11 -8.82 -6.19
CA LEU A 64 5.48 -7.53 -6.75
C LEU A 64 6.94 -7.47 -7.17
N TRP A 65 7.85 -7.94 -6.31
CA TRP A 65 9.27 -7.94 -6.63
C TRP A 65 9.62 -8.93 -7.74
N HIS A 66 9.10 -10.16 -7.68
CA HIS A 66 9.32 -11.15 -8.73
C HIS A 66 8.79 -10.68 -10.09
N ALA A 67 7.59 -10.11 -10.12
CA ALA A 67 7.02 -9.55 -11.34
C ALA A 67 7.88 -8.40 -11.88
N TYR A 68 8.32 -7.49 -11.02
CA TYR A 68 9.14 -6.36 -11.42
C TYR A 68 10.49 -6.76 -12.02
N THR A 69 11.13 -7.83 -11.51
CA THR A 69 12.44 -8.28 -11.99
C THR A 69 12.38 -9.25 -13.17
N ASN A 70 11.23 -9.90 -13.42
CA ASN A 70 11.09 -10.93 -14.46
C ASN A 70 10.17 -10.54 -15.62
N MET A 71 9.37 -9.47 -15.49
CA MET A 71 8.58 -8.96 -16.62
C MET A 71 9.41 -7.96 -17.43
N PRO A 72 9.44 -8.10 -18.77
CA PRO A 72 10.14 -7.14 -19.61
C PRO A 72 9.53 -5.74 -19.46
N PRO A 73 10.34 -4.67 -19.47
CA PRO A 73 9.82 -3.31 -19.46
C PRO A 73 8.90 -3.09 -20.65
N ASN A 74 7.82 -2.34 -20.46
CA ASN A 74 7.02 -1.90 -21.59
C ASN A 74 7.75 -0.78 -22.35
N GLU A 75 8.42 -1.13 -23.45
CA GLU A 75 9.19 -0.21 -24.28
C GLU A 75 8.32 0.85 -25.00
N SER A 76 6.99 0.69 -24.99
CA SER A 76 6.08 1.59 -25.72
C SER A 76 5.84 2.94 -25.05
N SER A 77 6.35 3.19 -23.84
CA SER A 77 6.13 4.44 -23.09
C SER A 77 7.46 5.08 -22.66
N PRO A 78 7.70 6.36 -22.98
CA PRO A 78 8.90 7.07 -22.53
C PRO A 78 8.83 7.48 -21.04
N LYS A 79 7.72 7.24 -20.34
CA LYS A 79 7.57 7.52 -18.90
C LYS A 79 7.70 6.22 -18.10
N PRO A 80 8.37 6.24 -16.93
CA PRO A 80 8.42 5.07 -16.06
C PRO A 80 7.00 4.65 -15.66
N SER A 81 6.76 3.34 -15.63
CA SER A 81 5.48 2.79 -15.20
C SER A 81 5.20 3.14 -13.73
N LEU A 82 3.93 3.01 -13.32
CA LEU A 82 3.54 3.12 -11.91
C LEU A 82 4.31 2.10 -11.05
N ALA A 83 4.54 0.89 -11.56
CA ALA A 83 5.35 -0.12 -10.89
C ALA A 83 6.81 0.35 -10.72
N THR A 84 7.48 0.80 -11.79
CA THR A 84 8.85 1.33 -11.71
C THR A 84 8.96 2.47 -10.71
N THR A 85 7.97 3.37 -10.70
CA THR A 85 7.91 4.48 -9.76
C THR A 85 7.77 3.98 -8.32
N PHE A 86 6.86 3.03 -8.07
CA PHE A 86 6.68 2.38 -6.77
C PHE A 86 7.97 1.76 -6.27
N HIS A 87 8.62 0.91 -7.07
CA HIS A 87 9.85 0.23 -6.68
C HIS A 87 11.02 1.20 -6.46
N THR A 88 11.10 2.27 -7.25
CA THR A 88 12.15 3.29 -7.08
C THR A 88 11.95 4.09 -5.80
N LEU A 89 10.72 4.52 -5.51
CA LEU A 89 10.43 5.41 -4.39
C LEU A 89 10.45 4.70 -3.04
N CYS A 90 10.02 3.44 -2.99
CA CYS A 90 9.91 2.72 -1.74
C CYS A 90 11.24 2.09 -1.30
N TRP A 91 12.05 1.58 -2.23
CA TRP A 91 13.28 0.85 -1.88
C TRP A 91 14.42 1.04 -2.88
N GLY A 92 14.40 2.09 -3.70
CA GLY A 92 15.50 2.41 -4.61
C GLY A 92 15.76 1.33 -5.67
N ASN A 93 14.72 0.58 -6.07
CA ASN A 93 14.84 -0.61 -6.92
C ASN A 93 15.68 -1.76 -6.33
N ASP A 94 15.86 -1.82 -5.02
CA ASP A 94 16.46 -2.97 -4.32
C ASP A 94 15.61 -3.38 -3.12
N PHE A 95 14.53 -4.12 -3.40
CA PHE A 95 13.63 -4.61 -2.36
C PHE A 95 14.32 -5.59 -1.38
N PRO A 96 15.16 -6.55 -1.81
CA PRO A 96 15.85 -7.46 -0.89
C PRO A 96 16.71 -6.73 0.15
N ALA A 97 17.42 -5.66 -0.23
CA ALA A 97 18.23 -4.89 0.69
C ALA A 97 17.38 -3.94 1.58
N ASN A 98 16.44 -3.22 0.97
CA ASN A 98 15.83 -2.04 1.62
C ASN A 98 14.38 -2.25 2.07
N GLY A 99 13.71 -3.33 1.63
CA GLY A 99 12.27 -3.54 1.83
C GLY A 99 11.86 -3.60 3.31
N ARG A 100 12.65 -4.28 4.15
CA ARG A 100 12.38 -4.40 5.59
C ARG A 100 12.48 -3.06 6.31
N GLU A 101 13.52 -2.29 6.00
CA GLU A 101 13.68 -0.94 6.56
C GLU A 101 12.50 -0.06 6.14
N TYR A 102 12.12 -0.09 4.85
CA TYR A 102 10.98 0.65 4.35
C TYR A 102 9.68 0.27 5.09
N PHE A 103 9.40 -1.03 5.27
CA PHE A 103 8.22 -1.51 6.00
C PHE A 103 8.15 -0.94 7.41
N ARG A 104 9.24 -1.03 8.17
CA ARG A 104 9.32 -0.52 9.55
C ARG A 104 9.14 0.99 9.59
N LYS A 105 9.84 1.70 8.70
CA LYS A 105 9.79 3.16 8.62
C LYS A 105 8.39 3.65 8.27
N HIS A 106 7.77 3.07 7.23
CA HIS A 106 6.43 3.43 6.81
C HIS A 106 5.41 3.22 7.94
N ASN A 107 5.40 2.05 8.57
CA ASN A 107 4.50 1.76 9.69
C ASN A 107 4.78 2.68 10.89
N GLY A 108 6.05 2.99 11.16
CA GLY A 108 6.44 3.97 12.19
C GLY A 108 5.86 5.35 11.92
N THR A 109 6.04 5.87 10.70
CA THR A 109 5.47 7.16 10.26
C THR A 109 3.95 7.19 10.42
N VAL A 110 3.24 6.15 9.96
CA VAL A 110 1.76 6.11 10.08
C VAL A 110 1.30 6.06 11.53
N ARG A 111 2.01 5.31 12.40
CA ARG A 111 1.73 5.32 13.84
C ARG A 111 1.99 6.69 14.47
N ASP A 112 3.06 7.37 14.08
CA ASP A 112 3.37 8.71 14.59
C ASP A 112 2.33 9.73 14.17
N LEU A 113 1.83 9.65 12.92
CA LEU A 113 0.69 10.44 12.46
C LEU A 113 -0.59 10.13 13.25
N GLY A 114 -0.80 8.87 13.62
CA GLY A 114 -1.92 8.44 14.46
C GLY A 114 -1.86 8.92 15.91
N LYS A 115 -0.69 9.34 16.41
CA LYS A 115 -0.54 9.88 17.78
C LYS A 115 -1.08 11.31 17.92
N ASP A 116 -1.38 12.00 16.81
CA ASP A 116 -2.11 13.26 16.86
C ASP A 116 -3.50 13.01 17.49
N ARG A 117 -3.62 13.34 18.78
CA ARG A 117 -4.73 12.90 19.65
C ARG A 117 -6.11 13.45 19.26
N LYS A 118 -6.19 14.25 18.21
CA LYS A 118 -7.47 14.73 17.66
C LYS A 118 -8.06 13.79 16.60
N ARG A 119 -7.32 12.76 16.17
CA ARG A 119 -7.73 11.89 15.07
C ARG A 119 -8.09 10.47 15.51
N LYS A 120 -9.07 9.88 14.83
CA LYS A 120 -9.36 8.44 14.91
C LYS A 120 -8.25 7.64 14.23
N PHE A 121 -7.60 6.74 14.98
CA PHE A 121 -6.58 5.84 14.47
C PHE A 121 -6.89 4.39 14.88
N LEU A 122 -6.78 3.47 13.93
CA LEU A 122 -6.91 2.04 14.13
C LEU A 122 -5.70 1.30 13.58
N GLU A 123 -5.04 0.50 14.41
CA GLU A 123 -4.10 -0.52 13.96
C GLU A 123 -4.84 -1.87 13.95
N TRP A 124 -4.87 -2.55 12.80
CA TRP A 124 -5.78 -3.68 12.57
C TRP A 124 -5.13 -4.77 11.72
N ASP A 125 -5.20 -6.03 12.16
CA ASP A 125 -4.84 -7.18 11.33
C ASP A 125 -6.08 -7.62 10.55
N VAL A 126 -5.93 -7.86 9.25
CA VAL A 126 -7.01 -8.35 8.37
C VAL A 126 -7.68 -9.63 8.89
N LYS A 127 -6.98 -10.40 9.72
CA LYS A 127 -7.51 -11.62 10.37
C LYS A 127 -8.56 -11.33 11.45
N ASP A 128 -8.60 -10.11 11.99
CA ASP A 128 -9.58 -9.73 13.01
C ASP A 128 -10.99 -9.47 12.41
N GLY A 129 -11.07 -9.37 11.08
CA GLY A 129 -12.33 -9.30 10.35
C GLY A 129 -13.16 -8.04 10.60
N TRP A 130 -14.48 -8.14 10.43
CA TRP A 130 -15.39 -6.99 10.44
C TRP A 130 -15.50 -6.29 11.79
N ALA A 131 -15.56 -7.05 12.87
CA ALA A 131 -15.97 -6.53 14.18
C ALA A 131 -15.18 -5.29 14.65
N PRO A 132 -13.84 -5.31 14.73
CA PRO A 132 -13.07 -4.14 15.16
C PRO A 132 -13.14 -2.98 14.16
N LEU A 133 -13.17 -3.28 12.85
CA LEU A 133 -13.24 -2.26 11.80
C LEU A 133 -14.58 -1.51 11.84
N CYS A 134 -15.69 -2.25 11.91
CA CYS A 134 -17.04 -1.68 12.00
C CYS A 134 -17.24 -0.87 13.29
N ALA A 135 -16.74 -1.37 14.42
CA ALA A 135 -16.77 -0.62 15.69
C ALA A 135 -15.98 0.69 15.61
N PHE A 136 -14.83 0.69 14.94
CA PHE A 136 -14.03 1.90 14.75
C PHE A 136 -14.72 2.94 13.85
N LEU A 137 -15.39 2.46 12.80
CA LEU A 137 -16.11 3.29 11.83
C LEU A 137 -17.51 3.70 12.29
N ASP A 138 -18.00 3.17 13.41
CA ASP A 138 -19.36 3.39 13.94
C ASP A 138 -20.46 2.94 12.96
N VAL A 139 -20.29 1.74 12.39
CA VAL A 139 -21.23 1.13 11.43
C VAL A 139 -21.60 -0.29 11.87
N PRO A 140 -22.78 -0.83 11.48
CA PRO A 140 -23.14 -2.20 11.80
C PRO A 140 -22.23 -3.21 11.11
N VAL A 141 -21.96 -4.34 11.78
CA VAL A 141 -21.26 -5.49 11.17
C VAL A 141 -22.17 -6.10 10.10
N PRO A 142 -21.70 -6.25 8.86
CA PRO A 142 -22.52 -6.80 7.78
C PRO A 142 -22.70 -8.32 7.95
N ASN A 143 -23.84 -8.85 7.51
CA ASN A 143 -24.14 -10.28 7.55
C ASN A 143 -23.50 -11.04 6.36
N VAL A 144 -22.21 -10.80 6.11
CA VAL A 144 -21.41 -11.48 5.08
C VAL A 144 -20.03 -11.81 5.65
N ALA A 145 -19.39 -12.86 5.14
CA ALA A 145 -18.04 -13.20 5.54
C ALA A 145 -17.06 -12.06 5.22
N PHE A 146 -16.01 -11.91 6.04
CA PHE A 146 -14.95 -10.95 5.74
C PHE A 146 -14.26 -11.34 4.43
N PRO A 147 -14.08 -10.40 3.48
CA PRO A 147 -13.52 -10.72 2.17
C PRO A 147 -12.10 -11.27 2.30
N ARG A 148 -11.83 -12.35 1.56
CA ARG A 148 -10.50 -12.94 1.43
C ARG A 148 -10.23 -13.24 -0.03
N HIS A 149 -9.41 -12.40 -0.65
CA HIS A 149 -8.99 -12.54 -2.03
C HIS A 149 -7.46 -12.34 -2.13
N ASP A 150 -6.80 -13.15 -2.94
CA ASP A 150 -5.37 -13.00 -3.26
C ASP A 150 -5.24 -12.65 -4.73
N ASP A 151 -5.12 -11.34 -5.02
CA ASP A 151 -5.03 -10.81 -6.39
C ASP A 151 -3.84 -11.39 -7.17
N TRP A 152 -2.84 -11.91 -6.45
CA TRP A 152 -1.64 -12.49 -7.03
C TRP A 152 -1.74 -14.00 -7.25
N LEU A 153 -2.87 -14.64 -6.92
CA LEU A 153 -3.04 -16.08 -7.11
C LEU A 153 -2.84 -16.51 -8.57
N PRO A 154 -3.44 -15.86 -9.59
CA PRO A 154 -3.24 -16.25 -10.99
C PRO A 154 -1.77 -16.13 -11.42
N TYR A 155 -1.07 -15.12 -10.90
CA TYR A 155 0.35 -14.91 -11.15
C TYR A 155 1.22 -16.00 -10.52
N LYS A 156 0.99 -16.31 -9.24
CA LYS A 156 1.74 -17.37 -8.54
C LYS A 156 1.59 -18.72 -9.26
N GLN A 157 0.38 -19.04 -9.69
CA GLN A 157 0.10 -20.26 -10.45
C GLN A 157 0.82 -20.29 -11.82
N SER A 158 0.99 -19.14 -12.49
CA SER A 158 1.71 -19.09 -13.76
C SER A 158 3.23 -19.27 -13.56
N VAL A 159 3.79 -18.67 -12.51
CA VAL A 159 5.19 -18.84 -12.13
C VAL A 159 5.50 -20.30 -11.76
N GLU A 160 4.65 -20.94 -10.95
CA GLU A 160 4.80 -22.36 -10.56
C GLU A 160 4.77 -23.31 -11.76
N LYS A 161 3.91 -23.05 -12.75
CA LYS A 161 3.88 -23.84 -13.99
C LYS A 161 5.16 -23.70 -14.81
N GLN A 162 5.74 -22.51 -14.85
CA GLN A 162 6.99 -22.25 -15.58
C GLN A 162 8.20 -22.92 -14.92
N THR A 163 8.30 -22.84 -13.58
CA THR A 163 9.39 -23.46 -12.82
C THR A 163 9.26 -24.98 -12.75
N GLY A 164 8.04 -25.51 -12.64
CA GLY A 164 7.77 -26.95 -12.61
C GLY A 164 7.89 -27.67 -13.95
N SER A 165 7.82 -26.96 -15.08
CA SER A 165 7.97 -27.56 -16.43
C SER A 165 9.44 -27.65 -16.90
N SER A 166 10.39 -27.24 -16.06
CA SER A 166 11.84 -27.24 -16.35
C SER A 166 12.61 -28.33 -15.58
N SER A 167 11.92 -29.39 -15.11
CA SER A 167 12.51 -30.55 -14.42
C SER A 167 12.41 -31.82 -15.25
#